data_AF-A0A954QF45-F1
#
_entry.id   AF-A0A954QF45-F1
#
_cell.length_a   1.000
_cell.length_b   1.000
_cell.length_c   1.000
_cell.angle_alpha   90.00
_cell.angle_beta   90.00
_cell.angle_gamma   90.00
#
_symmetry.space_group_name_H-M   'P 1'
#
loop_
_entity.id
_entity.type
_entity.pdbx_description
1 polymer ?
#
loop_
_entity_poly.entity_id
_entity_poly.type
_entity_poly.pdbx_seq_one_letter_code
_entity_poly.pdbx_strand_id
1 'polypeptide(L)'
;MSYQLYWGDLHSHCSISYGEGTVEQALLRAKAQLDFCSITGHAFWPDMPTDRERYGEIIDYHNEGFARLAGNWDRLIEKQAVASRDGEFIAFPSYEWHSLKYGDHNVYARGPKLELRNVVDLPALRELVRDANAIMIPHHIGYAAGYRGIDWKHFEDSQSPFAEIFSLHGCSESEDAPYPMLHDMGPRDWQSTAEAGWVMGHRFGVIASTDHHGGYPGSHGDGRIGVFAESLTRDAIWQAFLDRRVYAVTGDKIDARLTVDDAWIGSTIQSGTTRRLKIAVRGSDKLDRVELLKNDRVTRRFFTGPVADSDARYRLRITWGWG
;
A
#
# COMPACT_ATOMS: atom_id res chain seq x y z
N MET A 1 11.37 17.95 15.39
CA MET A 1 10.39 18.54 14.46
C MET A 1 9.11 17.69 14.52
N SER A 2 7.92 18.29 14.39
CA SER A 2 6.65 17.55 14.39
C SER A 2 6.30 17.19 12.95
N TYR A 3 6.20 15.91 12.60
CA TYR A 3 5.69 15.49 11.30
C TYR A 3 4.19 15.75 11.18
N GLN A 4 3.74 16.03 9.95
CA GLN A 4 2.34 16.14 9.56
C GLN A 4 1.88 14.83 8.93
N LEU A 5 0.57 14.57 9.06
CA LEU A 5 -0.06 13.38 8.51
C LEU A 5 -0.64 13.67 7.13
N TYR A 6 -0.22 12.89 6.14
CA TYR A 6 -0.72 12.92 4.76
C TYR A 6 -1.35 11.58 4.41
N TRP A 7 -2.39 11.63 3.59
CA TRP A 7 -3.18 10.49 3.15
C TRP A 7 -2.96 10.21 1.69
N GLY A 8 -2.77 8.94 1.34
CA GLY A 8 -2.67 8.56 -0.06
C GLY A 8 -3.13 7.14 -0.35
N ASP A 9 -2.94 6.78 -1.61
CA ASP A 9 -3.23 5.45 -2.15
C ASP A 9 -2.16 5.15 -3.20
N LEU A 10 -1.31 4.15 -2.93
CA LEU A 10 -0.17 3.84 -3.80
C LEU A 10 -0.50 2.79 -4.84
N HIS A 11 -1.60 2.07 -4.69
CA HIS A 11 -1.93 0.98 -5.59
C HIS A 11 -3.36 1.13 -6.05
N SER A 12 -3.54 1.61 -7.28
CA SER A 12 -4.86 1.79 -7.87
C SER A 12 -4.77 1.67 -9.38
N HIS A 13 -5.66 0.88 -9.97
CA HIS A 13 -5.70 0.63 -11.40
C HIS A 13 -6.81 1.41 -12.08
N CYS A 14 -6.64 1.59 -13.39
CA CYS A 14 -7.62 2.19 -14.27
C CYS A 14 -7.44 1.64 -15.70
N SER A 15 -8.10 2.24 -16.68
CA SER A 15 -8.05 1.80 -18.08
C SER A 15 -6.68 1.90 -18.77
N ILE A 16 -5.62 2.30 -18.05
CA ILE A 16 -4.25 2.38 -18.56
C ILE A 16 -3.64 1.01 -18.86
N SER A 17 -4.08 -0.02 -18.13
CA SER A 17 -3.82 -1.44 -18.39
C SER A 17 -5.16 -2.16 -18.52
N TYR A 18 -5.52 -3.04 -17.61
CA TYR A 18 -6.89 -3.53 -17.48
C TYR A 18 -7.58 -2.88 -16.28
N GLY A 19 -8.82 -2.43 -16.49
CA GLY A 19 -9.60 -1.65 -15.54
C GLY A 19 -10.46 -0.59 -16.23
N GLU A 20 -11.12 0.23 -15.42
CA GLU A 20 -12.10 1.23 -15.83
C GLU A 20 -11.67 2.65 -15.43
N GLY A 21 -12.23 3.64 -16.14
CA GLY A 21 -11.92 5.06 -15.93
C GLY A 21 -10.55 5.46 -16.48
N THR A 22 -10.44 6.68 -16.98
CA THR A 22 -9.17 7.17 -17.52
C THR A 22 -8.19 7.58 -16.40
N VAL A 23 -6.90 7.66 -16.73
CA VAL A 23 -5.88 8.21 -15.82
C VAL A 23 -6.27 9.59 -15.29
N GLU A 24 -6.81 10.46 -16.16
CA GLU A 24 -7.25 11.81 -15.75
C GLU A 24 -8.41 11.77 -14.76
N GLN A 25 -9.38 10.87 -14.94
CA GLN A 25 -10.50 10.71 -14.01
C GLN A 25 -10.01 10.17 -12.65
N ALA A 26 -9.12 9.18 -12.66
CA ALA A 26 -8.54 8.62 -11.45
C ALA A 26 -7.75 9.68 -10.66
N LEU A 27 -6.91 10.47 -11.34
CA LEU A 27 -6.16 11.57 -10.72
C LEU A 27 -7.07 12.69 -10.19
N LEU A 28 -8.15 13.02 -10.90
CA LEU A 28 -9.14 14.00 -10.44
C LEU A 28 -9.83 13.53 -9.15
N ARG A 29 -10.23 12.25 -9.09
CA ARG A 29 -10.85 11.64 -7.92
C ARG A 29 -9.87 11.59 -6.74
N ALA A 30 -8.62 11.19 -6.99
CA ALA A 30 -7.57 11.20 -5.99
C ALA A 30 -7.38 12.61 -5.38
N LYS A 31 -7.22 13.64 -6.22
CA LYS A 31 -7.06 15.05 -5.78
C LYS A 31 -8.20 15.57 -4.92
N ALA A 32 -9.41 15.04 -5.07
CA ALA A 32 -10.56 15.46 -4.29
C ALA A 32 -10.49 14.98 -2.83
N GLN A 33 -9.68 13.96 -2.53
CA GLN A 33 -9.70 13.31 -1.21
C GLN A 33 -8.35 12.84 -0.67
N LEU A 34 -7.27 12.84 -1.45
CA LEU A 34 -5.92 12.39 -1.07
C LEU A 34 -4.90 13.51 -1.25
N ASP A 35 -3.83 13.45 -0.46
CA ASP A 35 -2.67 14.32 -0.57
C ASP A 35 -1.67 13.80 -1.61
N PHE A 36 -1.63 12.47 -1.81
CA PHE A 36 -0.82 11.85 -2.85
C PHE A 36 -1.45 10.55 -3.35
N CYS A 37 -1.08 10.10 -4.53
CA CYS A 37 -1.43 8.78 -5.01
C CYS A 37 -0.38 8.20 -5.94
N SER A 38 -0.65 6.99 -6.43
CA SER A 38 -0.02 6.45 -7.63
C SER A 38 -1.09 5.74 -8.45
N ILE A 39 -1.06 5.93 -9.76
CA ILE A 39 -1.85 5.14 -10.70
C ILE A 39 -0.91 4.09 -11.27
N THR A 40 -1.18 2.83 -10.92
CA THR A 40 -0.30 1.70 -11.18
C THR A 40 -0.86 0.88 -12.33
N GLY A 41 -0.04 0.61 -13.35
CA GLY A 41 -0.41 -0.30 -14.42
C GLY A 41 0.17 -1.69 -14.20
N HIS A 42 -0.57 -2.73 -14.54
CA HIS A 42 -0.02 -4.08 -14.63
C HIS A 42 0.97 -4.17 -15.80
N ALA A 43 2.22 -4.58 -15.53
CA ALA A 43 3.29 -4.49 -16.51
C ALA A 43 3.88 -5.83 -16.97
N PHE A 44 4.31 -6.69 -16.04
CA PHE A 44 5.11 -7.86 -16.39
C PHE A 44 4.82 -9.04 -15.49
N TRP A 45 4.87 -10.25 -16.04
CA TRP A 45 4.76 -11.51 -15.30
C TRP A 45 5.72 -12.56 -15.91
N PRO A 46 7.03 -12.53 -15.59
CA PRO A 46 8.04 -13.35 -16.26
C PRO A 46 7.90 -14.86 -16.02
N ASP A 47 7.30 -15.28 -14.91
CA ASP A 47 7.04 -16.69 -14.58
C ASP A 47 5.56 -17.07 -14.70
N MET A 48 4.80 -16.36 -15.55
CA MET A 48 3.40 -16.66 -15.85
C MET A 48 3.21 -18.12 -16.33
N PRO A 49 2.11 -18.80 -15.96
CA PRO A 49 1.82 -20.15 -16.46
C PRO A 49 1.89 -20.23 -17.99
N THR A 50 2.43 -21.34 -18.50
CA THR A 50 2.60 -21.57 -19.95
C THR A 50 1.60 -22.57 -20.52
N ASP A 51 0.88 -23.31 -19.66
CA ASP A 51 -0.18 -24.22 -20.07
C ASP A 51 -1.40 -23.44 -20.56
N ARG A 52 -1.50 -23.29 -21.88
CA ARG A 52 -2.60 -22.56 -22.53
C ARG A 52 -3.91 -23.34 -22.57
N GLU A 53 -3.90 -24.66 -22.39
CA GLU A 53 -5.15 -25.44 -22.31
C GLU A 53 -5.90 -25.07 -21.03
N ARG A 54 -5.16 -24.85 -19.94
CA ARG A 54 -5.73 -24.48 -18.65
C ARG A 54 -5.85 -22.98 -18.42
N TYR A 55 -4.89 -22.19 -18.88
CA TYR A 55 -4.74 -20.77 -18.52
C TYR A 55 -4.81 -19.80 -19.71
N GLY A 56 -5.20 -20.25 -20.90
CA GLY A 56 -5.17 -19.46 -22.13
C GLY A 56 -5.84 -18.09 -22.00
N GLU A 57 -7.04 -18.03 -21.43
CA GLU A 57 -7.79 -16.78 -21.24
C GLU A 57 -7.06 -15.80 -20.30
N ILE A 58 -6.52 -16.29 -19.18
CA ILE A 58 -5.80 -15.45 -18.21
C ILE A 58 -4.48 -14.93 -18.80
N ILE A 59 -3.79 -15.77 -19.57
CA ILE A 59 -2.54 -15.41 -20.26
C ILE A 59 -2.81 -14.28 -21.26
N ASP A 60 -3.88 -14.42 -22.05
CA ASP A 60 -4.23 -13.43 -23.07
C ASP A 60 -4.69 -12.11 -22.42
N TYR A 61 -5.53 -12.19 -21.39
CA TYR A 61 -5.97 -11.03 -20.60
C TYR A 61 -4.80 -10.19 -20.06
N HIS A 62 -3.82 -10.84 -19.43
CA HIS A 62 -2.66 -10.15 -18.88
C HIS A 62 -1.78 -9.57 -19.99
N ASN A 63 -1.48 -10.35 -21.04
CA ASN A 63 -0.65 -9.88 -22.15
C ASN A 63 -1.27 -8.68 -22.88
N GLU A 64 -2.60 -8.66 -23.08
CA GLU A 64 -3.31 -7.50 -23.63
C GLU A 64 -3.18 -6.27 -22.72
N GLY A 65 -3.30 -6.46 -21.41
CA GLY A 65 -3.08 -5.42 -20.41
C GLY A 65 -1.66 -4.84 -20.44
N PHE A 66 -0.66 -5.71 -20.46
CA PHE A 66 0.75 -5.35 -20.51
C PHE A 66 1.07 -4.58 -21.80
N ALA A 67 0.57 -5.04 -22.94
CA ALA A 67 0.74 -4.36 -24.22
C ALA A 67 0.05 -2.97 -24.21
N ARG A 68 -1.14 -2.86 -23.62
CA ARG A 68 -1.84 -1.59 -23.49
C ARG A 68 -1.06 -0.62 -22.61
N LEU A 69 -0.55 -1.06 -21.46
CA LEU A 69 0.29 -0.23 -20.60
C LEU A 69 1.53 0.24 -21.34
N ALA A 70 2.26 -0.68 -21.98
CA ALA A 70 3.48 -0.36 -22.72
C ALA A 70 3.24 0.70 -23.81
N GLY A 71 2.14 0.59 -24.56
CA GLY A 71 1.74 1.57 -25.56
C GLY A 71 1.31 2.94 -25.00
N ASN A 72 1.02 3.03 -23.70
CA ASN A 72 0.58 4.26 -23.04
C ASN A 72 1.51 4.72 -21.90
N TRP A 73 2.69 4.12 -21.75
CA TRP A 73 3.56 4.35 -20.60
C TRP A 73 3.97 5.81 -20.46
N ASP A 74 4.48 6.41 -21.54
CA ASP A 74 4.90 7.81 -21.53
C ASP A 74 3.75 8.75 -21.18
N ARG A 75 2.53 8.43 -21.65
CA ARG A 75 1.32 9.17 -21.31
C ARG A 75 0.98 9.03 -19.82
N LEU A 76 1.08 7.84 -19.23
CA LEU A 76 0.87 7.65 -17.79
C LEU A 76 1.85 8.50 -16.97
N ILE A 77 3.14 8.42 -17.30
CA ILE A 77 4.20 9.18 -16.63
C ILE A 77 3.96 10.69 -16.76
N GLU A 78 3.65 11.18 -17.97
CA GLU A 78 3.34 12.59 -18.21
C GLU A 78 2.15 13.06 -17.37
N LYS A 79 1.04 12.31 -17.36
CA LYS A 79 -0.18 12.71 -16.64
C LYS A 79 0.03 12.75 -15.14
N GLN A 80 0.75 11.80 -14.57
CA GLN A 80 1.12 11.82 -13.15
C GLN A 80 2.05 13.00 -12.82
N ALA A 81 3.04 13.27 -13.69
CA ALA A 81 3.93 14.40 -13.53
C ALA A 81 3.18 15.74 -13.57
N VAL A 82 2.32 15.96 -14.58
CA VAL A 82 1.51 17.18 -14.73
C VAL A 82 0.50 17.36 -13.60
N ALA A 83 -0.06 16.27 -13.08
CA ALA A 83 -0.97 16.34 -11.94
C ALA A 83 -0.28 16.75 -10.64
N SER A 84 1.03 16.57 -10.53
CA SER A 84 1.78 16.78 -9.30
C SER A 84 2.14 18.25 -9.07
N ARG A 85 1.87 18.74 -7.86
CA ARG A 85 2.29 20.06 -7.37
C ARG A 85 2.55 20.01 -5.87
N ASP A 86 3.78 20.35 -5.50
CA ASP A 86 4.18 20.47 -4.09
C ASP A 86 3.25 21.43 -3.34
N GLY A 87 2.91 21.04 -2.11
CA GLY A 87 1.94 21.72 -1.24
C GLY A 87 0.48 21.41 -1.56
N GLU A 88 0.16 20.72 -2.66
CA GLU A 88 -1.21 20.47 -3.10
C GLU A 88 -1.52 18.99 -3.33
N PHE A 89 -0.76 18.32 -4.20
CA PHE A 89 -1.00 16.92 -4.54
C PHE A 89 0.20 16.29 -5.24
N ILE A 90 0.60 15.07 -4.86
CA ILE A 90 1.73 14.37 -5.50
C ILE A 90 1.27 13.05 -6.13
N ALA A 91 1.60 12.80 -7.39
CA ALA A 91 1.48 11.48 -8.00
C ALA A 91 2.88 10.86 -8.19
N PHE A 92 3.05 9.61 -7.74
CA PHE A 92 4.31 8.86 -7.89
C PHE A 92 4.22 7.91 -9.09
N PRO A 93 5.22 7.89 -9.98
CA PRO A 93 5.24 6.93 -11.08
C PRO A 93 5.44 5.51 -10.57
N SER A 94 4.71 4.55 -11.13
CA SER A 94 4.75 3.15 -10.73
C SER A 94 4.31 2.18 -11.81
N TYR A 95 4.64 0.90 -11.60
CA TYR A 95 4.03 -0.22 -12.29
C TYR A 95 4.04 -1.47 -11.39
N GLU A 96 3.16 -2.41 -11.66
CA GLU A 96 3.08 -3.68 -10.97
C GLU A 96 3.80 -4.78 -11.76
N TRP A 97 4.73 -5.45 -11.08
CA TRP A 97 5.47 -6.60 -11.56
C TRP A 97 5.03 -7.85 -10.80
N HIS A 98 4.73 -8.92 -11.52
CA HIS A 98 4.06 -10.09 -10.99
C HIS A 98 5.02 -11.28 -10.90
N SER A 99 4.83 -12.16 -9.92
CA SER A 99 5.52 -13.43 -9.89
C SER A 99 4.76 -14.51 -9.13
N LEU A 100 4.67 -15.71 -9.73
CA LEU A 100 4.21 -16.89 -9.00
C LEU A 100 5.14 -17.21 -7.84
N LYS A 101 6.45 -17.20 -8.09
CA LYS A 101 7.47 -17.63 -7.12
C LYS A 101 7.69 -16.64 -6.00
N TYR A 102 7.71 -15.34 -6.31
CA TYR A 102 8.14 -14.30 -5.38
C TYR A 102 6.99 -13.45 -4.85
N GLY A 103 5.79 -13.61 -5.42
CA GLY A 103 4.68 -12.71 -5.20
C GLY A 103 4.85 -11.42 -5.99
N ASP A 104 3.81 -10.60 -5.95
CA ASP A 104 3.75 -9.41 -6.78
C ASP A 104 4.29 -8.19 -6.07
N HIS A 105 4.88 -7.30 -6.85
CA HIS A 105 5.64 -6.16 -6.39
C HIS A 105 5.27 -4.93 -7.19
N ASN A 106 4.88 -3.89 -6.48
CA ASN A 106 4.74 -2.56 -7.06
C ASN A 106 6.08 -1.82 -7.02
N VAL A 107 6.56 -1.43 -8.19
CA VAL A 107 7.78 -0.61 -8.33
C VAL A 107 7.37 0.85 -8.31
N TYR A 108 7.94 1.62 -7.39
CA TYR A 108 7.74 3.06 -7.30
C TYR A 108 9.07 3.79 -7.43
N ALA A 109 9.07 4.95 -8.05
CA ALA A 109 10.22 5.86 -8.01
C ALA A 109 9.85 7.20 -7.40
N ARG A 110 10.84 7.91 -6.83
CA ARG A 110 10.68 9.31 -6.43
C ARG A 110 10.08 10.13 -7.58
N GLY A 111 10.54 9.85 -8.80
CA GLY A 111 10.02 10.45 -10.02
C GLY A 111 10.65 11.82 -10.35
N PRO A 112 10.06 12.55 -11.32
CA PRO A 112 8.75 12.30 -11.92
C PRO A 112 8.74 11.21 -13.01
N LYS A 113 9.89 10.62 -13.36
CA LYS A 113 10.01 9.56 -14.37
C LYS A 113 10.32 8.20 -13.74
N LEU A 114 9.89 7.15 -14.43
CA LEU A 114 10.25 5.76 -14.19
C LEU A 114 10.28 5.08 -15.56
N GLU A 115 11.30 4.27 -15.84
CA GLU A 115 11.33 3.46 -17.07
C GLU A 115 10.49 2.19 -16.88
N LEU A 116 9.71 1.83 -17.90
CA LEU A 116 9.03 0.54 -17.96
C LEU A 116 10.00 -0.51 -18.50
N ARG A 117 10.42 -1.43 -17.65
CA ARG A 117 11.51 -2.37 -17.96
C ARG A 117 11.15 -3.78 -17.51
N ASN A 118 11.16 -4.71 -18.45
CA ASN A 118 10.95 -6.12 -18.15
C ASN A 118 12.24 -6.75 -17.62
N VAL A 119 12.11 -7.60 -16.61
CA VAL A 119 13.19 -8.36 -15.98
C VAL A 119 12.73 -9.79 -15.75
N VAL A 120 13.68 -10.72 -15.75
CA VAL A 120 13.38 -12.17 -15.77
C VAL A 120 13.03 -12.73 -14.39
N ASP A 121 13.44 -12.06 -13.31
CA ASP A 121 13.23 -12.50 -11.93
C ASP A 121 13.41 -11.36 -10.91
N LEU A 122 13.17 -11.66 -9.63
CA LEU A 122 13.31 -10.72 -8.52
C LEU A 122 14.76 -10.21 -8.31
N PRO A 123 15.83 -11.02 -8.40
CA PRO A 123 17.20 -10.52 -8.41
C PRO A 123 17.47 -9.45 -9.48
N ALA A 124 17.04 -9.67 -10.73
CA ALA A 124 17.18 -8.66 -11.78
C ALA A 124 16.30 -7.42 -11.50
N LEU A 125 15.11 -7.59 -10.90
CA LEU A 125 14.29 -6.47 -10.45
C LEU A 125 15.00 -5.63 -9.37
N ARG A 126 15.74 -6.26 -8.45
CA ARG A 126 16.54 -5.57 -7.42
C ARG A 126 17.63 -4.70 -7.99
N GLU A 127 18.34 -5.19 -8.99
CA GLU A 127 19.36 -4.40 -9.70
C GLU A 127 18.72 -3.17 -10.34
N LEU A 128 17.62 -3.37 -11.07
CA LEU A 128 16.88 -2.28 -11.71
C LEU A 128 16.39 -1.23 -10.72
N VAL A 129 15.79 -1.67 -9.61
CA VAL A 129 15.25 -0.77 -8.58
C VAL A 129 16.36 0.01 -7.89
N ARG A 130 17.52 -0.62 -7.68
CA ARG A 130 18.70 0.04 -7.11
C ARG A 130 19.22 1.13 -8.03
N ASP A 131 19.39 0.83 -9.32
CA ASP A 131 19.88 1.79 -10.31
C ASP A 131 18.93 2.99 -10.48
N ALA A 132 17.61 2.74 -10.37
CA ALA A 132 16.59 3.78 -10.45
C ALA A 132 16.38 4.57 -9.15
N ASN A 133 17.06 4.25 -8.04
CA ASN A 133 16.77 4.76 -6.70
C ASN A 133 15.27 4.65 -6.36
N ALA A 134 14.68 3.52 -6.76
CA ALA A 134 13.28 3.16 -6.57
C ALA A 134 13.10 2.30 -5.31
N ILE A 135 11.85 1.98 -5.01
CA ILE A 135 11.47 0.93 -4.05
C ILE A 135 10.58 -0.08 -4.77
N MET A 136 10.60 -1.33 -4.32
CA MET A 136 9.65 -2.35 -4.74
C MET A 136 8.88 -2.83 -3.52
N ILE A 137 7.55 -2.77 -3.57
CA ILE A 137 6.70 -3.03 -2.41
C ILE A 137 5.90 -4.29 -2.71
N PRO A 138 6.09 -5.38 -1.96
CA PRO A 138 5.27 -6.56 -2.15
C PRO A 138 3.82 -6.22 -1.77
N HIS A 139 2.86 -6.70 -2.57
CA HIS A 139 1.44 -6.47 -2.32
C HIS A 139 0.61 -7.75 -2.32
N HIS A 140 -0.59 -7.64 -1.74
CA HIS A 140 -1.52 -8.73 -1.42
C HIS A 140 -0.80 -10.01 -0.94
N ILE A 141 0.16 -9.83 -0.05
CA ILE A 141 1.21 -10.82 0.26
C ILE A 141 0.68 -12.17 0.77
N GLY A 142 -0.53 -12.22 1.31
CA GLY A 142 -1.06 -13.34 2.08
C GLY A 142 -1.49 -14.57 1.30
N TYR A 143 -1.35 -14.63 -0.03
CA TYR A 143 -1.55 -15.89 -0.78
C TYR A 143 -0.41 -16.87 -0.52
N ALA A 144 -0.58 -18.13 -0.93
CA ALA A 144 0.49 -19.13 -0.81
C ALA A 144 1.69 -18.80 -1.70
N ALA A 145 2.91 -19.03 -1.20
CA ALA A 145 4.11 -18.97 -2.02
C ALA A 145 4.02 -19.95 -3.21
N GLY A 146 4.38 -19.50 -4.41
CA GLY A 146 4.14 -20.24 -5.66
C GLY A 146 2.77 -19.94 -6.31
N TYR A 147 1.89 -19.21 -5.60
CA TYR A 147 0.58 -18.76 -6.06
C TYR A 147 0.41 -17.26 -5.79
N ARG A 148 1.38 -16.44 -6.25
CA ARG A 148 1.42 -14.96 -6.11
C ARG A 148 1.53 -14.45 -4.66
N GLY A 149 1.71 -15.34 -3.69
CA GLY A 149 2.09 -15.00 -2.32
C GLY A 149 3.56 -14.65 -2.17
N ILE A 150 3.88 -13.81 -1.18
CA ILE A 150 5.27 -13.46 -0.88
C ILE A 150 6.07 -14.70 -0.40
N ASP A 151 7.32 -14.79 -0.82
CA ASP A 151 8.32 -15.66 -0.18
C ASP A 151 9.30 -14.81 0.64
N TRP A 152 9.10 -14.78 1.97
CA TRP A 152 9.91 -14.00 2.90
C TRP A 152 11.41 -14.32 2.85
N LYS A 153 11.81 -15.52 2.42
CA LYS A 153 13.24 -15.86 2.25
C LYS A 153 13.94 -14.95 1.23
N HIS A 154 13.17 -14.32 0.35
CA HIS A 154 13.63 -13.40 -0.68
C HIS A 154 13.27 -11.94 -0.35
N PHE A 155 12.79 -11.62 0.85
CA PHE A 155 12.49 -10.24 1.22
C PHE A 155 13.74 -9.46 1.64
N GLU A 156 13.90 -8.23 1.13
CA GLU A 156 15.00 -7.32 1.50
C GLU A 156 14.46 -5.94 1.91
N ASP A 157 14.61 -5.58 3.20
CA ASP A 157 14.08 -4.32 3.75
C ASP A 157 14.73 -3.05 3.14
N SER A 158 15.95 -3.18 2.61
CA SER A 158 16.68 -2.06 2.00
C SER A 158 16.03 -1.51 0.72
N GLN A 159 15.25 -2.32 0.01
CA GLN A 159 14.52 -1.93 -1.22
C GLN A 159 13.00 -2.02 -1.07
N SER A 160 12.54 -2.66 0.02
CA SER A 160 11.14 -2.82 0.38
C SER A 160 10.91 -2.28 1.80
N PRO A 161 10.89 -0.96 2.01
CA PRO A 161 10.73 -0.38 3.35
C PRO A 161 9.40 -0.79 4.00
N PHE A 162 8.37 -1.11 3.22
CA PHE A 162 7.08 -1.58 3.71
C PHE A 162 6.50 -2.67 2.80
N ALA A 163 5.44 -3.31 3.29
CA ALA A 163 4.61 -4.25 2.54
C ALA A 163 3.15 -3.79 2.56
N GLU A 164 2.42 -4.04 1.48
CA GLU A 164 0.98 -3.81 1.40
C GLU A 164 0.23 -5.03 1.94
N ILE A 165 -0.40 -4.83 3.09
CA ILE A 165 -1.07 -5.91 3.85
C ILE A 165 -2.59 -5.87 3.70
N PHE A 166 -3.13 -4.86 3.02
CA PHE A 166 -4.57 -4.75 2.79
C PHE A 166 -4.87 -4.04 1.47
N SER A 167 -5.78 -4.64 0.72
CA SER A 167 -6.40 -4.07 -0.48
C SER A 167 -7.75 -4.76 -0.75
N LEU A 168 -8.35 -4.63 -1.96
CA LEU A 168 -9.52 -5.45 -2.32
C LEU A 168 -9.28 -6.96 -2.14
N HIS A 169 -8.01 -7.39 -2.16
CA HIS A 169 -7.64 -8.78 -1.98
C HIS A 169 -7.96 -9.28 -0.57
N GLY A 170 -8.10 -8.38 0.42
CA GLY A 170 -8.33 -8.71 1.81
C GLY A 170 -7.19 -8.28 2.72
N CYS A 171 -7.15 -8.83 3.95
CA CYS A 171 -6.08 -8.55 4.90
C CYS A 171 -5.07 -9.69 5.00
N SER A 172 -3.78 -9.36 4.92
CA SER A 172 -2.65 -10.28 5.02
C SER A 172 -1.83 -10.06 6.30
N GLU A 173 -2.38 -9.41 7.33
CA GLU A 173 -1.67 -9.10 8.57
C GLU A 173 -1.25 -10.37 9.32
N SER A 174 -2.18 -11.30 9.55
CA SER A 174 -2.01 -12.53 10.33
C SER A 174 -3.08 -13.57 9.98
N GLU A 175 -2.97 -14.80 10.52
CA GLU A 175 -3.99 -15.85 10.35
C GLU A 175 -5.37 -15.41 10.86
N ASP A 176 -5.41 -14.70 11.98
CA ASP A 176 -6.64 -14.22 12.63
C ASP A 176 -7.07 -12.81 12.18
N ALA A 177 -6.46 -12.27 11.10
CA ALA A 177 -6.75 -10.92 10.66
C ALA A 177 -8.25 -10.74 10.29
N PRO A 178 -8.86 -9.60 10.65
CA PRO A 178 -10.33 -9.44 10.70
C PRO A 178 -11.03 -9.48 9.34
N TYR A 179 -10.31 -9.19 8.25
CA TYR A 179 -10.87 -9.23 6.90
C TYR A 179 -10.28 -10.42 6.14
N PRO A 180 -11.11 -11.33 5.60
CA PRO A 180 -10.62 -12.50 4.86
C PRO A 180 -9.94 -12.10 3.55
N MET A 181 -9.22 -13.03 2.92
CA MET A 181 -8.81 -12.89 1.53
C MET A 181 -10.01 -13.18 0.61
N LEU A 182 -10.31 -12.28 -0.33
CA LEU A 182 -11.56 -12.27 -1.12
C LEU A 182 -11.36 -12.46 -2.63
N HIS A 183 -10.12 -12.51 -3.11
CA HIS A 183 -9.82 -12.73 -4.53
C HIS A 183 -9.72 -14.22 -4.90
N ASP A 184 -9.79 -14.51 -6.19
CA ASP A 184 -9.76 -15.86 -6.79
C ASP A 184 -8.42 -16.62 -6.69
N MET A 185 -7.39 -16.03 -6.07
CA MET A 185 -6.04 -16.63 -5.97
C MET A 185 -5.88 -17.61 -4.81
N GLY A 186 -6.91 -17.77 -3.98
CA GLY A 186 -6.96 -18.76 -2.90
C GLY A 186 -7.06 -18.17 -1.50
N PRO A 187 -7.05 -19.03 -0.46
CA PRO A 187 -7.12 -18.57 0.92
C PRO A 187 -5.81 -17.92 1.37
N ARG A 188 -5.86 -17.30 2.56
CA ARG A 188 -4.66 -16.81 3.25
C ARG A 188 -3.75 -17.99 3.61
N ASP A 189 -2.45 -17.85 3.35
CA ASP A 189 -1.38 -18.70 3.86
C ASP A 189 -0.66 -17.98 4.99
N TRP A 190 -0.61 -18.60 6.18
CA TRP A 190 0.08 -18.02 7.34
C TRP A 190 1.54 -17.70 7.00
N GLN A 191 2.22 -18.56 6.23
CA GLN A 191 3.64 -18.38 5.91
C GLN A 191 3.92 -17.10 5.12
N SER A 192 2.90 -16.54 4.47
CA SER A 192 3.02 -15.34 3.64
C SER A 192 2.38 -14.09 4.28
N THR A 193 1.93 -14.19 5.54
CA THR A 193 1.41 -13.05 6.31
C THR A 193 2.52 -12.10 6.77
N ALA A 194 2.16 -10.86 7.08
CA ALA A 194 3.08 -9.89 7.69
C ALA A 194 3.64 -10.38 9.04
N GLU A 195 2.81 -11.01 9.86
CA GLU A 195 3.21 -11.65 11.12
C GLU A 195 4.35 -12.66 10.91
N ALA A 196 4.21 -13.57 9.93
CA ALA A 196 5.26 -14.53 9.62
C ALA A 196 6.57 -13.84 9.21
N GLY A 197 6.49 -12.76 8.43
CA GLY A 197 7.65 -11.94 8.07
C GLY A 197 8.35 -11.34 9.30
N TRP A 198 7.59 -10.78 10.25
CA TRP A 198 8.15 -10.25 11.50
C TRP A 198 8.74 -11.33 12.40
N VAL A 199 8.12 -12.51 12.49
CA VAL A 199 8.64 -13.67 13.24
C VAL A 199 9.98 -14.15 12.67
N MET A 200 10.17 -14.07 11.35
CA MET A 200 11.46 -14.35 10.69
C MET A 200 12.52 -13.25 10.91
N GLY A 201 12.15 -12.14 11.55
CA GLY A 201 13.05 -11.02 11.85
C GLY A 201 13.13 -9.95 10.75
N HIS A 202 12.29 -10.02 9.72
CA HIS A 202 12.22 -8.96 8.72
C HIS A 202 11.67 -7.67 9.33
N ARG A 203 12.14 -6.53 8.81
CA ARG A 203 11.83 -5.20 9.34
C ARG A 203 11.20 -4.35 8.24
N PHE A 204 9.90 -4.14 8.34
CA PHE A 204 9.15 -3.36 7.36
C PHE A 204 7.97 -2.64 8.00
N GLY A 205 7.60 -1.49 7.44
CA GLY A 205 6.33 -0.82 7.74
C GLY A 205 5.17 -1.49 7.01
N VAL A 206 3.94 -1.10 7.30
CA VAL A 206 2.77 -1.66 6.63
C VAL A 206 1.93 -0.58 6.01
N ILE A 207 1.38 -0.86 4.83
CA ILE A 207 0.47 0.03 4.12
C ILE A 207 -0.80 -0.72 3.74
N ALA A 208 -1.82 0.05 3.40
CA ALA A 208 -2.97 -0.42 2.65
C ALA A 208 -3.13 0.48 1.44
N SER A 209 -3.68 -0.06 0.38
CA SER A 209 -4.01 0.64 -0.86
C SER A 209 -5.26 0.01 -1.46
N THR A 210 -5.87 0.64 -2.45
CA THR A 210 -7.14 0.12 -2.97
C THR A 210 -6.98 -1.14 -3.80
N ASP A 211 -6.00 -1.14 -4.72
CA ASP A 211 -5.73 -2.17 -5.74
C ASP A 211 -6.97 -2.41 -6.65
N HIS A 212 -8.00 -1.58 -6.55
CA HIS A 212 -9.21 -1.77 -7.35
C HIS A 212 -8.96 -1.40 -8.83
N HIS A 213 -9.79 -1.95 -9.69
CA HIS A 213 -9.76 -1.69 -11.13
C HIS A 213 -10.79 -0.64 -11.58
N GLY A 214 -11.46 0.06 -10.66
CA GLY A 214 -12.52 1.05 -10.97
C GLY A 214 -12.04 2.50 -11.24
N GLY A 215 -10.73 2.76 -11.17
CA GLY A 215 -10.19 4.12 -11.36
C GLY A 215 -10.64 5.12 -10.29
N TYR A 216 -10.84 4.68 -9.05
CA TYR A 216 -11.31 5.47 -7.91
C TYR A 216 -10.35 5.54 -6.70
N PRO A 217 -9.07 5.96 -6.86
CA PRO A 217 -8.09 5.90 -5.78
C PRO A 217 -8.58 6.47 -4.45
N GLY A 218 -8.34 5.74 -3.36
CA GLY A 218 -8.81 6.05 -2.02
C GLY A 218 -10.29 5.79 -1.78
N SER A 219 -10.93 4.90 -2.54
CA SER A 219 -12.28 4.40 -2.25
C SER A 219 -12.42 3.96 -0.79
N HIS A 220 -13.61 4.18 -0.22
CA HIS A 220 -13.86 3.87 1.18
C HIS A 220 -13.98 2.36 1.38
N GLY A 221 -13.22 1.80 2.33
CA GLY A 221 -13.26 0.37 2.64
C GLY A 221 -12.12 -0.45 2.00
N ASP A 222 -11.54 0.04 0.90
CA ASP A 222 -10.61 -0.77 0.09
C ASP A 222 -9.14 -0.59 0.47
N GLY A 223 -8.80 0.37 1.34
CA GLY A 223 -7.43 0.58 1.79
C GLY A 223 -6.86 1.96 1.44
N ARG A 224 -6.00 2.47 2.32
CA ARG A 224 -5.20 3.68 2.11
C ARG A 224 -4.00 3.72 3.05
N ILE A 225 -3.03 4.56 2.68
CA ILE A 225 -1.81 4.77 3.44
C ILE A 225 -1.87 6.11 4.18
N GLY A 226 -1.47 6.10 5.45
CA GLY A 226 -1.12 7.30 6.21
C GLY A 226 0.39 7.47 6.29
N VAL A 227 0.89 8.69 6.07
CA VAL A 227 2.33 9.01 6.02
C VAL A 227 2.65 10.19 6.92
N PHE A 228 3.66 10.05 7.76
CA PHE A 228 4.20 11.15 8.56
C PHE A 228 5.42 11.78 7.87
N ALA A 229 5.23 12.98 7.31
CA ALA A 229 6.25 13.72 6.58
C ALA A 229 6.37 15.18 7.08
N GLU A 230 7.48 15.84 6.73
CA GLU A 230 7.74 17.23 7.13
C GLU A 230 6.85 18.24 6.39
N SER A 231 6.51 17.92 5.14
CA SER A 231 5.67 18.75 4.27
C SER A 231 5.06 17.91 3.16
N LEU A 232 4.07 18.45 2.45
CA LEU A 232 3.48 17.82 1.26
C LEU A 232 4.35 18.10 0.04
N THR A 233 5.55 17.55 0.01
CA THR A 233 6.41 17.59 -1.19
C THR A 233 6.75 16.19 -1.60
N ARG A 234 7.06 16.01 -2.88
CA ARG A 234 7.54 14.73 -3.40
C ARG A 234 8.69 14.16 -2.56
N ASP A 235 9.63 15.02 -2.16
CA ASP A 235 10.83 14.63 -1.43
C ASP A 235 10.55 14.27 0.03
N ALA A 236 9.72 15.05 0.71
CA ALA A 236 9.38 14.78 2.11
C ALA A 236 8.53 13.50 2.24
N ILE A 237 7.59 13.26 1.32
CA ILE A 237 6.79 12.04 1.28
C ILE A 237 7.68 10.83 0.92
N TRP A 238 8.54 10.96 -0.08
CA TRP A 238 9.47 9.90 -0.45
C TRP A 238 10.44 9.54 0.68
N GLN A 239 10.98 10.54 1.38
CA GLN A 239 11.82 10.29 2.56
C GLN A 239 11.03 9.59 3.67
N ALA A 240 9.76 9.92 3.87
CA ALA A 240 8.90 9.21 4.82
C ALA A 240 8.65 7.75 4.42
N PHE A 241 8.57 7.43 3.12
CA PHE A 241 8.54 6.05 2.64
C PHE A 241 9.80 5.29 3.02
N LEU A 242 10.98 5.84 2.70
CA LEU A 242 12.28 5.21 3.01
C LEU A 242 12.48 4.99 4.51
N ASP A 243 12.03 5.95 5.32
CA ASP A 243 12.13 5.89 6.79
C ASP A 243 11.01 5.06 7.45
N ARG A 244 10.12 4.43 6.66
CA ARG A 244 8.99 3.62 7.13
C ARG A 244 8.02 4.39 8.04
N ARG A 245 7.89 5.70 7.85
CA ARG A 245 6.95 6.56 8.58
C ARG A 245 5.53 6.42 8.02
N VAL A 246 5.06 5.19 7.90
CA VAL A 246 3.83 4.82 7.21
C VAL A 246 2.97 3.90 8.08
N TYR A 247 1.66 3.88 7.82
CA TYR A 247 0.74 2.90 8.40
C TYR A 247 -0.46 2.64 7.48
N ALA A 248 -1.04 1.46 7.65
CA ALA A 248 -2.20 0.96 6.91
C ALA A 248 -3.52 1.45 7.52
N VAL A 249 -4.50 1.81 6.67
CA VAL A 249 -5.85 2.22 7.09
C VAL A 249 -6.88 1.68 6.09
N THR A 250 -7.94 1.03 6.55
CA THR A 250 -8.91 0.35 5.66
C THR A 250 -10.26 1.07 5.51
N GLY A 251 -10.65 1.91 6.47
CA GLY A 251 -12.00 2.49 6.55
C GLY A 251 -12.03 4.01 6.48
N ASP A 252 -12.07 4.68 7.63
CA ASP A 252 -12.01 6.14 7.76
C ASP A 252 -10.58 6.64 7.88
N LYS A 253 -10.33 7.93 7.63
CA LYS A 253 -9.05 8.58 7.94
C LYS A 253 -8.87 8.69 9.47
N ILE A 254 -8.21 7.70 10.07
CA ILE A 254 -7.93 7.61 11.52
C ILE A 254 -6.50 8.08 11.77
N ASP A 255 -6.31 9.25 12.39
CA ASP A 255 -4.98 9.75 12.76
C ASP A 255 -4.45 8.96 13.96
N ALA A 256 -3.54 8.01 13.70
CA ALA A 256 -2.94 7.15 14.71
C ALA A 256 -1.43 7.43 14.85
N ARG A 257 -1.02 8.03 15.97
CA ARG A 257 0.36 8.42 16.24
C ARG A 257 0.93 7.60 17.38
N LEU A 258 2.14 7.08 17.15
CA LEU A 258 2.91 6.34 18.14
C LEU A 258 4.37 6.81 18.11
N THR A 259 4.91 7.13 19.29
CA THR A 259 6.36 7.25 19.49
C THR A 259 6.83 6.38 20.64
N VAL A 260 8.07 5.88 20.51
CA VAL A 260 8.78 5.13 21.54
C VAL A 260 10.07 5.86 21.83
N ASP A 261 10.25 6.32 23.07
CA ASP A 261 11.39 7.15 23.48
C ASP A 261 11.61 8.33 22.53
N ASP A 262 10.50 8.97 22.14
CA ASP A 262 10.42 10.11 21.21
C ASP A 262 10.78 9.80 19.75
N ALA A 263 11.14 8.56 19.43
CA ALA A 263 11.29 8.10 18.05
C ALA A 263 9.95 7.74 17.41
N TRP A 264 9.76 8.18 16.17
CA TRP A 264 8.54 7.95 15.41
C TRP A 264 8.48 6.52 14.86
N ILE A 265 7.26 6.06 14.53
CA ILE A 265 7.02 4.83 13.77
C ILE A 265 8.02 4.70 12.60
N GLY A 266 8.51 3.48 12.36
CA GLY A 266 9.54 3.17 11.36
C GLY A 266 10.99 3.26 11.86
N SER A 267 11.24 4.01 12.94
CA SER A 267 12.59 4.19 13.51
C SER A 267 13.13 2.92 14.16
N THR A 268 14.46 2.81 14.20
CA THR A 268 15.17 1.82 15.02
C THR A 268 15.93 2.53 16.12
N ILE A 269 15.67 2.15 17.36
CA ILE A 269 16.26 2.78 18.55
C ILE A 269 17.03 1.76 19.38
N GLN A 270 18.11 2.22 19.99
CA GLN A 270 18.67 1.53 21.15
C GLN A 270 17.84 1.92 22.36
N SER A 271 17.14 0.95 22.95
CA SER A 271 16.32 1.19 24.14
C SER A 271 16.88 0.45 25.34
N GLY A 272 16.77 1.06 26.52
CA GLY A 272 17.00 0.38 27.79
C GLY A 272 15.90 -0.65 28.14
N THR A 273 15.84 -1.04 29.41
CA THR A 273 14.81 -1.96 29.91
C THR A 273 13.41 -1.35 29.92
N THR A 274 13.32 -0.02 30.13
CA THR A 274 12.08 0.75 30.15
C THR A 274 11.97 1.62 28.89
N ARG A 275 10.75 1.70 28.33
CA ARG A 275 10.44 2.49 27.13
C ARG A 275 9.25 3.40 27.41
N ARG A 276 9.33 4.66 27.01
CA ARG A 276 8.23 5.63 27.10
C ARG A 276 7.44 5.62 25.80
N LEU A 277 6.16 5.26 25.90
CA LEU A 277 5.21 5.27 24.79
C LEU A 277 4.39 6.56 24.84
N LYS A 278 4.26 7.25 23.70
CA LYS A 278 3.25 8.30 23.50
C LYS A 278 2.32 7.85 22.38
N ILE A 279 1.03 7.78 22.68
CA ILE A 279 -0.01 7.30 21.77
C ILE A 279 -1.09 8.37 21.67
N ALA A 280 -1.49 8.72 20.45
CA ALA A 280 -2.64 9.56 20.19
C ALA A 280 -3.41 8.99 19.00
N VAL A 281 -4.70 8.69 19.18
CA VAL A 281 -5.56 8.16 18.12
C VAL A 281 -6.80 9.03 18.02
N ARG A 282 -7.10 9.51 16.81
CA ARG A 282 -8.28 10.33 16.51
C ARG A 282 -9.01 9.76 15.31
N GLY A 283 -10.20 9.20 15.56
CA GLY A 283 -11.12 8.75 14.53
C GLY A 283 -11.95 9.89 13.92
N SER A 284 -12.69 9.56 12.87
CA SER A 284 -13.74 10.43 12.32
C SER A 284 -15.07 10.33 13.07
N ASP A 285 -15.22 9.29 13.89
CA ASP A 285 -16.33 9.01 14.80
C ASP A 285 -15.76 8.31 16.07
N LYS A 286 -16.64 7.87 16.98
CA LYS A 286 -16.29 7.10 18.17
C LYS A 286 -15.47 5.86 17.78
N LEU A 287 -14.33 5.68 18.45
CA LEU A 287 -13.51 4.47 18.34
C LEU A 287 -14.05 3.39 19.27
N ASP A 288 -14.30 2.19 18.77
CA ASP A 288 -14.66 1.03 19.62
C ASP A 288 -13.54 0.75 20.64
N ARG A 289 -12.32 0.56 20.14
CA ARG A 289 -11.12 0.33 20.95
C ARG A 289 -9.84 0.74 20.22
N VAL A 290 -8.76 0.88 20.99
CA VAL A 290 -7.38 0.94 20.50
C VAL A 290 -6.59 -0.15 21.23
N GLU A 291 -5.88 -0.99 20.47
CA GLU A 291 -5.06 -2.07 21.01
C GLU A 291 -3.57 -1.76 20.80
N LEU A 292 -2.77 -1.93 21.85
CA LEU A 292 -1.31 -1.82 21.75
C LEU A 292 -0.72 -3.22 21.75
N LEU A 293 -0.13 -3.60 20.62
CA LEU A 293 0.49 -4.90 20.44
C LEU A 293 2.02 -4.81 20.66
N LYS A 294 2.58 -5.89 21.18
CA LYS A 294 4.02 -6.13 21.23
C LYS A 294 4.28 -7.60 20.96
N ASN A 295 5.07 -7.90 19.93
CA ASN A 295 5.32 -9.27 19.46
C ASN A 295 4.00 -10.02 19.28
N ASP A 296 3.10 -9.41 18.50
CA ASP A 296 1.80 -9.97 18.09
C ASP A 296 0.82 -10.28 19.24
N ARG A 297 1.10 -9.74 20.43
CA ARG A 297 0.25 -9.88 21.61
C ARG A 297 -0.28 -8.54 22.07
N VAL A 298 -1.58 -8.47 22.30
CA VAL A 298 -2.22 -7.30 22.90
C VAL A 298 -1.71 -7.12 24.33
N THR A 299 -0.98 -6.05 24.58
CA THR A 299 -0.43 -5.71 25.91
C THR A 299 -1.32 -4.73 26.66
N ARG A 300 -2.03 -3.85 25.95
CA ARG A 300 -3.02 -2.91 26.49
C ARG A 300 -4.20 -2.78 25.55
N ARG A 301 -5.37 -2.54 26.11
CA ARG A 301 -6.58 -2.09 25.40
C ARG A 301 -7.04 -0.78 25.99
N PHE A 302 -7.41 0.15 25.13
CA PHE A 302 -8.04 1.42 25.49
C PHE A 302 -9.45 1.43 24.88
N PHE A 303 -10.44 1.78 25.69
CA PHE A 303 -11.83 1.89 25.26
C PHE A 303 -12.26 3.35 25.36
N THR A 304 -13.02 3.85 24.40
CA THR A 304 -13.53 5.21 24.47
C THR A 304 -14.74 5.31 25.38
N GLY A 305 -14.83 6.42 26.13
CA GLY A 305 -16.01 6.75 26.89
C GLY A 305 -17.20 7.14 26.00
N PRO A 306 -18.39 7.33 26.58
CA PRO A 306 -19.51 7.92 25.86
C PRO A 306 -19.16 9.32 25.36
N VAL A 307 -19.57 9.63 24.12
CA VAL A 307 -19.52 10.98 23.58
C VAL A 307 -20.78 11.70 24.08
N ALA A 308 -20.62 12.79 24.82
CA ALA A 308 -21.77 13.57 25.28
C ALA A 308 -22.42 14.31 24.12
N ASP A 309 -23.76 14.41 24.13
CA ASP A 309 -24.49 15.29 23.22
C ASP A 309 -24.03 16.74 23.41
N SER A 310 -23.91 17.46 22.30
CA SER A 310 -23.46 18.86 22.28
C SER A 310 -24.04 19.58 21.07
N ASP A 311 -24.14 20.90 21.11
CA ASP A 311 -24.51 21.71 19.93
C ASP A 311 -23.35 21.83 18.91
N ALA A 312 -22.44 20.85 18.88
CA ALA A 312 -21.27 20.86 18.02
C ALA A 312 -21.60 20.51 16.56
N ARG A 313 -20.64 20.76 15.67
CA ARG A 313 -20.72 20.33 14.27
C ARG A 313 -20.47 18.84 14.16
N TYR A 314 -21.45 18.09 13.68
CA TYR A 314 -21.35 16.65 13.45
C TYR A 314 -20.92 16.31 12.02
N ARG A 315 -20.27 15.16 11.84
CA ARG A 315 -20.10 14.52 10.53
C ARG A 315 -21.22 13.50 10.36
N LEU A 316 -21.96 13.60 9.26
CA LEU A 316 -23.01 12.64 8.93
C LEU A 316 -22.44 11.57 8.01
N ARG A 317 -22.49 10.30 8.44
CA ARG A 317 -22.26 9.17 7.55
C ARG A 317 -23.53 8.95 6.73
N ILE A 318 -23.43 9.11 5.41
CA ILE A 318 -24.50 8.78 4.47
C ILE A 318 -24.07 7.54 3.71
N THR A 319 -24.89 6.49 3.74
CA THR A 319 -24.70 5.25 2.97
C THR A 319 -25.90 5.08 2.05
N TRP A 320 -25.66 4.81 0.77
CA TRP A 320 -26.71 4.48 -0.20
C TRP A 320 -26.20 3.37 -1.13
N GLY A 321 -27.08 2.43 -1.51
CA GLY A 321 -26.71 1.22 -2.25
C GLY A 321 -27.54 0.00 -1.82
N TRP A 322 -27.22 -1.18 -2.35
CA TRP A 322 -28.00 -2.41 -2.15
C TRP A 322 -27.58 -3.29 -0.96
N GLY A 323 -26.96 -2.71 0.08
CA GLY A 323 -26.56 -3.43 1.29
C GLY A 323 -25.15 -3.97 1.19
#